data_AF-A0A353IM65-F1
#
_entry.id   AF-A0A353IM65-F1
#
_cell.length_a   1.000
_cell.length_b   1.000
_cell.length_c   1.000
_cell.angle_alpha   90.00
_cell.angle_beta   90.00
_cell.angle_gamma   90.00
#
_symmetry.space_group_name_H-M   'P 1'
#
loop_
_entity.id
_entity.type
_entity.pdbx_description
1 polymer ?
#
loop_
_entity_poly.entity_id
_entity_poly.type
_entity_poly.pdbx_seq_one_letter_code
_entity_poly.pdbx_strand_id
1 'polypeptide(L)'
;MGRLAKPLALLLCGLFWASTGTVSHVSPANAQFFWLFEQKKEKKRTRPARRRRSSLPKIAPPAEESLAPPPPDDRPYDEKLMRLAEILGAVHYLRELCGAEEGQLWRDQMGEILRNEGTTGVRRAKLVNKFNDGYRGYRRTYRTCTESATRATRRFSTEGAELASALSQTSVFASGPQAQIQAPQPEAQGAQPGAPNAARN
;
A
#
# COMPACT_ATOMS: atom_id res chain seq x y z
N MET A 1 21.90 -34.00 34.23
CA MET A 1 23.25 -33.65 34.71
C MET A 1 24.25 -33.93 33.60
N GLY A 2 25.14 -32.99 33.28
CA GLY A 2 26.13 -33.14 32.20
C GLY A 2 26.79 -31.81 31.84
N ARG A 3 27.45 -31.18 32.82
CA ARG A 3 28.38 -30.06 32.57
C ARG A 3 29.74 -30.65 32.22
N LEU A 4 30.38 -30.19 31.15
CA LEU A 4 31.85 -30.15 31.11
C LEU A 4 32.31 -29.00 30.22
N ALA A 5 33.29 -28.27 30.77
CA ALA A 5 33.76 -26.98 30.36
C ALA A 5 35.11 -27.08 29.65
N LYS A 6 35.37 -26.16 28.70
CA LYS A 6 36.61 -25.39 28.40
C LYS A 6 37.95 -26.17 28.21
N PRO A 7 38.85 -25.76 27.28
CA PRO A 7 39.62 -24.53 27.51
C PRO A 7 39.99 -23.66 26.30
N LEU A 8 40.27 -22.43 26.67
CA LEU A 8 40.88 -21.32 25.94
C LEU A 8 42.38 -21.61 25.77
N ALA A 9 42.91 -21.53 24.54
CA ALA A 9 44.34 -21.57 24.28
C ALA A 9 44.75 -20.31 23.50
N LEU A 10 45.34 -19.36 24.23
CA LEU A 10 46.18 -18.27 23.74
C LEU A 10 47.63 -18.78 23.73
N LEU A 11 48.39 -18.52 22.64
CA LEU A 11 49.87 -18.58 22.44
C LEU A 11 50.08 -18.75 20.90
N LEU A 12 50.88 -18.01 20.12
CA LEU A 12 52.19 -17.38 20.29
C LEU A 12 52.50 -16.34 19.18
N CYS A 13 53.58 -15.60 19.41
CA CYS A 13 54.17 -14.53 18.62
C CYS A 13 54.63 -14.88 17.19
N GLY A 14 54.48 -13.88 16.31
CA GLY A 14 55.32 -13.40 15.20
C GLY A 14 56.45 -14.25 14.61
N LEU A 15 56.53 -14.23 13.28
CA LEU A 15 57.78 -14.23 12.52
C LEU A 15 57.62 -13.43 11.21
N PHE A 16 58.41 -12.38 11.15
CA PHE A 16 58.79 -11.55 10.00
C PHE A 16 59.15 -12.39 8.77
N TRP A 17 58.56 -12.10 7.61
CA TRP A 17 59.22 -12.31 6.32
C TRP A 17 59.21 -11.00 5.54
N ALA A 18 60.38 -10.38 5.48
CA ALA A 18 60.69 -9.34 4.52
C ALA A 18 60.98 -10.01 3.18
N SER A 19 60.21 -9.68 2.14
CA SER A 19 60.61 -9.91 0.76
C SER A 19 60.54 -8.59 -0.02
N THR A 20 61.70 -8.28 -0.57
CA THR A 20 62.09 -7.21 -1.49
C THR A 20 61.14 -7.08 -2.68
N GLY A 21 60.85 -5.84 -3.07
CA GLY A 21 59.88 -5.52 -4.11
C GLY A 21 60.34 -5.67 -5.56
N THR A 22 59.34 -5.60 -6.43
CA THR A 22 59.43 -5.13 -7.81
C THR A 22 58.26 -4.17 -8.04
N VAL A 23 58.57 -2.89 -8.24
CA VAL A 23 57.58 -1.89 -8.64
C VAL A 23 57.40 -2.01 -10.15
N SER A 24 56.39 -2.77 -10.58
CA SER A 24 55.93 -2.71 -11.96
C SER A 24 55.17 -1.40 -12.17
N HIS A 25 55.79 -0.50 -12.93
CA HIS A 25 55.13 0.67 -13.53
C HIS A 25 53.96 0.21 -14.41
N VAL A 26 52.75 0.64 -14.07
CA VAL A 26 51.62 0.68 -15.02
C VAL A 26 51.43 2.13 -15.45
N SER A 27 51.68 2.39 -16.74
CA SER A 27 51.39 3.65 -17.42
C SER A 27 49.89 3.99 -17.37
N PRO A 28 49.51 5.27 -17.18
CA PRO A 28 48.13 5.71 -17.29
C PRO A 28 47.87 6.14 -18.75
N ALA A 29 47.18 5.32 -19.53
CA ALA A 29 46.52 5.79 -20.73
C ALA A 29 45.20 5.03 -20.94
N ASN A 30 44.14 5.81 -21.08
CA ASN A 30 42.80 5.42 -21.53
C ASN A 30 41.87 4.73 -20.51
N ALA A 31 41.48 5.47 -19.48
CA ALA A 31 40.19 5.29 -18.82
C ALA A 31 39.21 6.39 -19.28
N GLN A 32 38.82 6.34 -20.56
CA GLN A 32 37.73 7.13 -21.11
C GLN A 32 36.52 6.22 -21.38
N PHE A 33 35.96 5.53 -20.38
CA PHE A 33 34.65 4.87 -20.57
C PHE A 33 33.90 4.46 -19.29
N PHE A 34 34.13 5.14 -18.16
CA PHE A 34 33.41 4.86 -16.89
C PHE A 34 33.10 6.17 -16.13
N TRP A 35 32.50 7.16 -16.82
CA TRP A 35 32.18 8.48 -16.27
C TRP A 35 30.73 8.91 -16.52
N LEU A 36 29.77 7.99 -16.44
CA LEU A 36 28.36 8.36 -16.43
C LEU A 36 27.65 7.52 -15.37
N PHE A 37 27.20 8.16 -14.29
CA PHE A 37 26.51 7.59 -13.11
C PHE A 37 27.38 6.99 -12.00
N GLU A 38 28.10 7.85 -11.27
CA GLU A 38 28.22 7.79 -9.79
C GLU A 38 29.12 8.92 -9.29
N GLN A 39 28.91 9.37 -8.04
CA GLN A 39 29.68 10.39 -7.32
C GLN A 39 29.33 11.87 -7.57
N LYS A 40 28.08 12.24 -7.32
CA LYS A 40 27.79 13.62 -6.91
C LYS A 40 28.27 13.83 -5.47
N LYS A 41 29.55 14.20 -5.32
CA LYS A 41 30.22 14.63 -4.08
C LYS A 41 29.26 15.32 -3.09
N GLU A 42 29.18 14.78 -1.88
CA GLU A 42 28.65 15.46 -0.71
C GLU A 42 29.41 16.77 -0.47
N LYS A 43 28.80 17.90 -0.86
CA LYS A 43 29.23 19.22 -0.40
C LYS A 43 28.94 19.30 1.10
N LYS A 44 29.97 19.35 1.94
CA LYS A 44 29.87 19.80 3.33
C LYS A 44 29.17 21.17 3.35
N ARG A 45 27.88 21.17 3.66
CA ARG A 45 27.10 22.39 3.89
C ARG A 45 27.58 23.02 5.19
N THR A 46 28.32 24.12 5.09
CA THR A 46 28.47 25.08 6.19
C THR A 46 27.09 25.44 6.72
N ARG A 47 26.86 25.20 8.02
CA ARG A 47 25.61 25.56 8.71
C ARG A 47 25.42 27.07 8.58
N PRO A 48 24.40 27.58 7.86
CA PRO A 48 24.22 29.02 7.75
C PRO A 48 23.83 29.53 9.14
N ALA A 49 24.53 30.58 9.59
CA ALA A 49 24.11 31.37 10.73
C ALA A 49 22.63 31.75 10.53
N ARG A 50 21.84 31.57 11.59
CA ARG A 50 20.40 31.87 11.67
C ARG A 50 20.15 33.28 11.14
N ARG A 51 19.85 33.40 9.84
CA ARG A 51 19.38 34.64 9.23
C ARG A 51 18.10 35.02 9.95
N ARG A 52 18.13 36.19 10.57
CA ARG A 52 16.99 36.84 11.21
C ARG A 52 15.76 36.72 10.31
N ARG A 53 14.66 36.28 10.92
CA ARG A 53 13.31 36.36 10.36
C ARG A 53 12.99 37.82 10.10
N SER A 54 13.07 38.26 8.85
CA SER A 54 12.60 39.60 8.46
C SER A 54 12.25 39.64 6.98
N SER A 55 11.46 38.66 6.54
CA SER A 55 10.68 38.71 5.30
C SER A 55 9.81 37.44 5.24
N LEU A 56 8.90 37.30 6.22
CA LEU A 56 7.74 36.45 5.99
C LEU A 56 6.90 37.19 4.93
N PRO A 57 6.53 36.57 3.80
CA PRO A 57 5.55 37.16 2.91
C PRO A 57 4.29 37.45 3.73
N LYS A 58 3.72 38.65 3.56
CA LYS A 58 2.43 38.99 4.15
C LYS A 58 1.41 38.02 3.54
N ILE A 59 0.94 37.05 4.32
CA ILE A 59 -0.25 36.29 3.96
C ILE A 59 -1.36 37.33 3.86
N ALA A 60 -1.79 37.66 2.64
CA ALA A 60 -3.04 38.38 2.43
C ALA A 60 -4.14 37.55 3.11
N PRO A 61 -5.05 38.17 3.88
CA PRO A 61 -6.17 37.43 4.43
C PRO A 61 -6.86 36.67 3.28
N PRO A 62 -7.17 35.38 3.44
CA PRO A 62 -7.97 34.65 2.46
C PRO A 62 -9.18 35.52 2.14
N ALA A 63 -9.41 35.79 0.85
CA ALA A 63 -10.67 36.36 0.38
C ALA A 63 -11.79 35.55 1.04
N GLU A 64 -12.69 36.24 1.76
CA GLU A 64 -13.67 35.67 2.69
C GLU A 64 -14.15 34.29 2.27
N GLU A 65 -13.49 33.27 2.81
CA GLU A 65 -13.96 31.89 2.71
C GLU A 65 -15.20 31.86 3.60
N SER A 66 -16.36 31.65 2.98
CA SER A 66 -17.66 31.59 3.64
C SER A 66 -17.55 30.83 4.97
N LEU A 67 -17.82 31.52 6.07
CA LEU A 67 -17.88 30.92 7.42
C LEU A 67 -19.03 29.92 7.58
N ALA A 68 -19.96 29.86 6.60
CA ALA A 68 -21.00 28.86 6.59
C ALA A 68 -20.38 27.48 6.31
N PRO A 69 -20.68 26.46 7.15
CA PRO A 69 -20.19 25.11 6.93
C PRO A 69 -20.69 24.61 5.57
N PRO A 70 -19.87 23.83 4.83
CA PRO A 70 -20.32 23.24 3.58
C PRO A 70 -21.55 22.36 3.84
N PRO A 71 -22.49 22.28 2.89
CA PRO A 71 -23.65 21.41 3.02
C PRO A 71 -23.19 19.95 3.26
N PRO A 72 -23.91 19.18 4.08
CA PRO A 72 -23.56 17.79 4.35
C PRO A 72 -23.61 16.96 3.06
N ASP A 73 -22.51 16.26 2.77
CA ASP A 73 -22.35 15.28 1.67
C ASP A 73 -22.36 13.87 2.27
N ASP A 74 -23.42 13.58 3.01
CA ASP A 74 -23.61 12.30 3.71
C ASP A 74 -24.41 11.35 2.80
N ARG A 75 -23.83 10.18 2.52
CA ARG A 75 -24.44 9.13 1.71
C ARG A 75 -24.85 7.94 2.58
N PRO A 76 -25.89 7.16 2.20
CA PRO A 76 -26.35 6.03 3.02
C PRO A 76 -25.28 4.95 3.31
N TYR A 77 -24.25 4.85 2.47
CA TYR A 77 -23.16 3.88 2.61
C TYR A 77 -21.91 4.43 3.30
N ASP A 78 -21.93 5.69 3.75
CA ASP A 78 -20.74 6.37 4.26
C ASP A 78 -20.16 5.71 5.50
N GLU A 79 -20.99 5.19 6.40
CA GLU A 79 -20.52 4.49 7.59
C GLU A 79 -19.60 3.31 7.21
N LYS A 80 -20.05 2.48 6.25
CA LYS A 80 -19.30 1.34 5.75
C LYS A 80 -18.03 1.77 5.02
N LEU A 81 -18.10 2.84 4.23
CA LEU A 81 -16.95 3.37 3.51
C LEU A 81 -15.88 3.93 4.46
N MET A 82 -16.29 4.67 5.49
CA MET A 82 -15.39 5.22 6.52
C MET A 82 -14.76 4.10 7.34
N ARG A 83 -15.52 3.04 7.63
CA ARG A 83 -14.99 1.84 8.30
C ARG A 83 -13.97 1.10 7.43
N LEU A 84 -14.26 0.94 6.14
CA LEU A 84 -13.33 0.32 5.19
C LEU A 84 -12.01 1.11 5.11
N ALA A 85 -12.08 2.45 5.03
CA ALA A 85 -10.88 3.29 5.02
C ALA A 85 -10.02 3.10 6.28
N GLU A 86 -10.64 3.04 7.46
CA GLU A 86 -9.95 2.76 8.73
C GLU A 86 -9.27 1.37 8.72
N ILE A 87 -9.97 0.35 8.26
CA ILE A 87 -9.45 -1.03 8.14
C ILE A 87 -8.24 -1.09 7.21
N LEU A 88 -8.29 -0.42 6.05
CA LEU A 88 -7.16 -0.37 5.12
C LEU A 88 -5.90 0.20 5.78
N GLY A 89 -6.05 1.24 6.61
CA GLY A 89 -4.94 1.81 7.36
C GLY A 89 -4.39 0.88 8.44
N ALA A 90 -5.27 0.18 9.16
CA ALA A 90 -4.89 -0.82 10.15
C ALA A 90 -4.13 -1.99 9.51
N VAL A 91 -4.67 -2.55 8.43
CA VAL A 91 -4.08 -3.67 7.68
C VAL A 91 -2.74 -3.26 7.07
N HIS A 92 -2.64 -2.06 6.49
CA HIS A 92 -1.38 -1.54 5.95
C HIS A 92 -0.25 -1.58 6.99
N TYR A 93 -0.53 -1.14 8.23
CA TYR A 93 0.45 -1.19 9.29
C TYR A 93 0.77 -2.61 9.76
N LEU A 94 -0.27 -3.39 10.06
CA LEU A 94 -0.12 -4.70 10.70
C LEU A 94 0.55 -5.74 9.77
N ARG A 95 0.24 -5.71 8.48
CA ARG A 95 0.83 -6.64 7.51
C ARG A 95 2.30 -6.35 7.26
N GLU A 96 2.66 -5.07 7.17
CA GLU A 96 4.06 -4.64 7.10
C GLU A 96 4.83 -5.07 8.36
N LEU A 97 4.25 -4.81 9.54
CA LEU A 97 4.87 -5.20 10.82
C LEU A 97 5.12 -6.72 10.93
N CYS A 98 4.28 -7.52 10.28
CA CYS A 98 4.36 -8.98 10.26
C CYS A 98 5.06 -9.55 9.02
N GLY A 99 5.70 -8.72 8.19
CA GLY A 99 6.57 -9.17 7.09
C GLY A 99 5.82 -9.73 5.87
N ALA A 100 4.65 -9.18 5.53
CA ALA A 100 3.90 -9.63 4.36
C ALA A 100 4.51 -9.22 3.00
N GLU A 101 5.44 -8.27 2.96
CA GLU A 101 6.17 -7.81 1.75
C GLU A 101 5.26 -7.36 0.57
N GLU A 102 4.18 -6.62 0.87
CA GLU A 102 3.18 -6.21 -0.14
C GLU A 102 3.38 -4.78 -0.69
N GLY A 103 4.41 -4.08 -0.20
CA GLY A 103 4.76 -2.74 -0.67
C GLY A 103 3.64 -1.72 -0.48
N GLN A 104 3.20 -1.08 -1.58
CA GLN A 104 2.21 0.01 -1.56
C GLN A 104 0.75 -0.44 -1.74
N LEU A 105 0.48 -1.75 -1.84
CA LEU A 105 -0.84 -2.31 -2.14
C LEU A 105 -1.99 -1.59 -1.41
N TRP A 106 -1.93 -1.53 -0.08
CA TRP A 106 -3.00 -0.94 0.75
C TRP A 106 -3.12 0.57 0.58
N ARG A 107 -2.03 1.26 0.28
CA ARG A 107 -2.05 2.70 -0.01
C ARG A 107 -2.63 2.98 -1.38
N ASP A 108 -2.38 2.13 -2.36
CA ASP A 108 -2.94 2.22 -3.70
C ASP A 108 -4.45 1.96 -3.69
N GLN A 109 -4.90 0.97 -2.92
CA GLN A 109 -6.32 0.70 -2.66
C GLN A 109 -7.02 1.89 -2.00
N MET A 110 -6.40 2.51 -0.99
CA MET A 110 -6.93 3.76 -0.44
C MET A 110 -6.95 4.88 -1.49
N GLY A 111 -5.93 4.94 -2.36
CA GLY A 111 -5.87 5.85 -3.49
C GLY A 111 -7.05 5.70 -4.46
N GLU A 112 -7.48 4.46 -4.73
CA GLU A 112 -8.68 4.14 -5.53
C GLU A 112 -9.95 4.68 -4.88
N ILE A 113 -10.14 4.41 -3.58
CA ILE A 113 -11.27 4.95 -2.82
C ILE A 113 -11.29 6.48 -2.89
N LEU A 114 -10.14 7.14 -2.70
CA LEU A 114 -10.09 8.60 -2.76
C LEU A 114 -10.38 9.15 -4.17
N ARG A 115 -10.04 8.43 -5.25
CA ARG A 115 -10.37 8.85 -6.62
C ARG A 115 -11.86 8.76 -6.90
N ASN A 116 -12.51 7.71 -6.43
CA ASN A 116 -13.92 7.44 -6.75
C ASN A 116 -14.89 8.13 -5.76
N GLU A 117 -14.55 8.15 -4.47
CA GLU A 117 -15.44 8.60 -3.40
C GLU A 117 -15.04 9.94 -2.79
N GLY A 118 -13.79 10.38 -2.97
CA GLY A 118 -13.29 11.65 -2.43
C GLY A 118 -13.69 12.87 -3.26
N THR A 119 -14.99 13.00 -3.59
CA THR A 119 -15.56 14.01 -4.52
C THR A 119 -15.38 15.45 -4.05
N THR A 120 -15.38 15.69 -2.74
CA THR A 120 -15.14 17.00 -2.13
C THR A 120 -13.89 16.97 -1.25
N GLY A 121 -13.25 18.13 -1.04
CA GLY A 121 -12.08 18.24 -0.16
C GLY A 121 -12.36 17.74 1.26
N VAL A 122 -13.53 18.08 1.80
CA VAL A 122 -13.98 17.64 3.13
C VAL A 122 -14.17 16.12 3.18
N ARG A 123 -14.84 15.53 2.18
CA ARG A 123 -15.06 14.08 2.12
C ARG A 123 -13.76 13.31 1.97
N ARG A 124 -12.86 13.80 1.10
CA ARG A 124 -11.50 13.27 0.95
C ARG A 124 -10.73 13.31 2.28
N ALA A 125 -10.81 14.43 3.00
CA ALA A 125 -10.16 14.58 4.30
C ALA A 125 -10.71 13.61 5.35
N LYS A 126 -12.03 13.40 5.43
CA LYS A 126 -12.65 12.40 6.30
C LYS A 126 -12.11 10.99 6.04
N LEU A 127 -12.07 10.56 4.77
CA LEU A 127 -11.54 9.26 4.35
C LEU A 127 -10.06 9.08 4.72
N VAL A 128 -9.23 10.10 4.43
CA VAL A 128 -7.80 10.10 4.79
C VAL A 128 -7.60 10.04 6.31
N ASN A 129 -8.42 10.77 7.08
CA ASN A 129 -8.35 10.74 8.54
C ASN A 129 -8.66 9.33 9.05
N LYS A 130 -9.72 8.69 8.58
CA LYS A 130 -10.05 7.31 8.96
C LYS A 130 -8.93 6.33 8.68
N PHE A 131 -8.35 6.35 7.48
CA PHE A 131 -7.18 5.54 7.16
C PHE A 131 -6.04 5.77 8.14
N ASN A 132 -5.69 7.03 8.36
CA ASN A 132 -4.58 7.37 9.23
C ASN A 132 -4.85 7.00 10.71
N ASP A 133 -6.10 7.03 11.14
CA ASP A 133 -6.50 6.65 12.50
C ASP A 133 -6.33 5.15 12.73
N GLY A 134 -6.73 4.31 11.77
CA GLY A 134 -6.43 2.88 11.80
C GLY A 134 -4.94 2.61 11.86
N TYR A 135 -4.16 3.23 10.97
CA TYR A 135 -2.70 3.09 10.94
C TYR A 135 -2.04 3.51 12.28
N ARG A 136 -2.36 4.71 12.76
CA ARG A 136 -1.77 5.25 14.01
C ARG A 136 -2.28 4.53 15.26
N GLY A 137 -3.50 4.03 15.25
CA GLY A 137 -4.07 3.22 16.32
C GLY A 137 -3.22 1.98 16.55
N TYR A 138 -3.02 1.17 15.50
CA TYR A 138 -2.25 -0.06 15.61
C TYR A 138 -0.75 0.16 15.79
N ARG A 139 -0.18 1.23 15.24
CA ARG A 139 1.21 1.62 15.49
C ARG A 139 1.52 1.98 16.94
N ARG A 140 0.54 2.51 17.69
CA ARG A 140 0.70 2.79 19.11
C ARG A 140 0.69 1.51 19.95
N THR A 141 -0.10 0.52 19.54
CA THR A 141 -0.32 -0.74 20.27
C THR A 141 0.76 -1.79 20.01
N TYR A 142 1.16 -1.97 18.75
CA TYR A 142 2.11 -3.02 18.36
C TYR A 142 3.40 -2.43 17.81
N ARG A 143 4.54 -2.91 18.32
CA ARG A 143 5.90 -2.56 17.82
C ARG A 143 6.68 -3.74 17.25
N THR A 144 6.17 -4.95 17.47
CA THR A 144 6.68 -6.21 16.93
C THR A 144 5.47 -7.04 16.51
N CYS A 145 5.64 -7.95 15.56
CA CYS A 145 4.57 -8.87 15.21
C CYS A 145 4.34 -9.84 16.38
N THR A 146 3.15 -9.78 16.99
CA THR A 146 2.69 -10.70 18.04
C THR A 146 1.56 -11.56 17.48
N GLU A 147 1.23 -12.68 18.12
CA GLU A 147 0.07 -13.48 17.70
C GLU A 147 -1.25 -12.70 17.75
N SER A 148 -1.38 -11.74 18.68
CA SER A 148 -2.53 -10.84 18.72
C SER A 148 -2.58 -9.89 17.53
N ALA A 149 -1.44 -9.38 17.05
CA ALA A 149 -1.35 -8.60 15.82
C ALA A 149 -1.73 -9.44 14.60
N THR A 150 -1.23 -10.68 14.49
CA THR A 150 -1.58 -11.60 13.40
C THR A 150 -3.08 -11.91 13.36
N ARG A 151 -3.70 -12.15 14.53
CA ARG A 151 -5.16 -12.32 14.62
C ARG A 151 -5.91 -11.07 14.19
N ALA A 152 -5.47 -9.89 14.61
CA ALA A 152 -6.07 -8.63 14.20
C ALA A 152 -6.01 -8.45 12.67
N THR A 153 -4.85 -8.74 12.06
CA THR A 153 -4.68 -8.74 10.60
C THR A 153 -5.70 -9.63 9.90
N ARG A 154 -5.85 -10.88 10.34
CA ARG A 154 -6.80 -11.84 9.74
C ARG A 154 -8.23 -11.32 9.84
N ARG A 155 -8.66 -10.90 11.03
CA ARG A 155 -9.99 -10.35 11.26
C ARG A 155 -10.27 -9.13 10.37
N PHE A 156 -9.34 -8.18 10.30
CA PHE A 156 -9.51 -6.98 9.48
C PHE A 156 -9.50 -7.26 7.98
N SER A 157 -8.72 -8.24 7.54
CA SER A 157 -8.73 -8.64 6.12
C SER A 157 -10.09 -9.23 5.75
N THR A 158 -10.68 -10.05 6.62
CA THR A 158 -12.05 -10.58 6.44
C THR A 158 -13.10 -9.48 6.45
N GLU A 159 -13.11 -8.63 7.49
CA GLU A 159 -14.07 -7.53 7.63
C GLU A 159 -13.97 -6.54 6.46
N GLY A 160 -12.75 -6.23 6.01
CA GLY A 160 -12.50 -5.36 4.85
C GLY A 160 -13.05 -5.96 3.55
N ALA A 161 -12.88 -7.25 3.32
CA ALA A 161 -13.42 -7.94 2.15
C ALA A 161 -14.96 -7.95 2.16
N GLU A 162 -15.57 -8.20 3.31
CA GLU A 162 -17.03 -8.15 3.48
C GLU A 162 -17.59 -6.76 3.21
N LEU A 163 -16.95 -5.71 3.75
CA LEU A 163 -17.37 -4.32 3.50
C LEU A 163 -17.22 -3.92 2.03
N ALA A 164 -16.10 -4.28 1.39
CA ALA A 164 -15.88 -3.99 -0.02
C ALA A 164 -16.96 -4.67 -0.91
N SER A 165 -17.29 -5.93 -0.62
CA SER A 165 -18.36 -6.66 -1.31
C SER A 165 -19.73 -6.03 -1.07
N ALA A 166 -20.03 -5.62 0.17
CA ALA A 166 -21.30 -4.97 0.47
C ALA A 166 -21.44 -3.60 -0.22
N LEU A 167 -20.36 -2.82 -0.32
CA LEU A 167 -20.34 -1.53 -0.99
C LEU A 167 -20.51 -1.68 -2.51
N SER A 168 -19.86 -2.67 -3.13
CA SER A 168 -20.04 -2.94 -4.56
C SER A 168 -21.47 -3.37 -4.87
N GLN A 169 -22.08 -4.25 -4.07
CA GLN A 169 -23.48 -4.65 -4.24
C GLN A 169 -24.45 -3.48 -4.09
N THR A 170 -24.19 -2.58 -3.13
CA THR A 170 -25.03 -1.38 -2.91
C THR A 170 -25.07 -0.50 -4.17
N SER A 171 -23.96 -0.37 -4.89
CA SER A 171 -23.91 0.39 -6.15
C SER A 171 -24.78 -0.22 -7.26
N VAL A 172 -24.97 -1.55 -7.25
CA VAL A 172 -25.84 -2.25 -8.21
C VAL A 172 -27.31 -1.87 -7.99
N PHE A 173 -27.75 -1.78 -6.73
CA PHE A 173 -29.15 -1.42 -6.42
C PHE A 173 -29.44 0.07 -6.58
N ALA A 174 -28.45 0.95 -6.37
CA ALA A 174 -28.60 2.38 -6.59
C ALA A 174 -28.70 2.78 -8.08
N SER A 175 -28.28 1.90 -8.99
CA SER A 175 -28.19 2.18 -10.44
C SER A 175 -29.45 1.79 -11.25
N GLY A 176 -30.55 1.39 -10.60
CA GLY A 176 -31.85 1.13 -11.25
C GLY A 176 -32.35 -0.32 -11.10
N PRO A 177 -33.65 -0.57 -11.37
CA PRO A 177 -34.27 -1.87 -11.15
C PRO A 177 -33.66 -2.91 -12.09
N GLN A 178 -33.41 -4.09 -11.53
CA GLN A 178 -32.75 -5.21 -12.16
C GLN A 178 -33.29 -5.48 -13.57
N ALA A 179 -32.50 -5.15 -14.60
CA ALA A 179 -32.69 -5.72 -15.92
C ALA A 179 -32.49 -7.24 -15.76
N GLN A 180 -33.61 -7.95 -15.81
CA GLN A 180 -33.71 -9.38 -15.63
C GLN A 180 -32.63 -10.08 -16.45
N ILE A 181 -31.73 -10.81 -15.79
CA ILE A 181 -30.95 -11.86 -16.43
C ILE A 181 -31.95 -12.97 -16.71
N GLN A 182 -32.69 -12.83 -17.82
CA GLN A 182 -33.49 -13.90 -18.36
C GLN A 182 -32.49 -14.96 -18.85
N ALA A 183 -32.35 -16.05 -18.09
CA ALA A 183 -31.71 -17.25 -18.61
C ALA A 183 -32.46 -17.68 -19.89
N PRO A 184 -31.77 -18.07 -20.97
CA PRO A 184 -32.44 -18.54 -22.17
C PRO A 184 -33.26 -19.79 -21.82
N GLN A 185 -34.56 -19.73 -22.05
CA GLN A 185 -35.42 -20.90 -21.93
C GLN A 185 -35.14 -21.85 -23.10
N PRO A 186 -35.02 -23.16 -22.87
CA PRO A 186 -34.93 -24.11 -23.97
C PRO A 186 -36.30 -24.17 -24.67
N GLU A 187 -36.35 -23.65 -25.90
CA GLU A 187 -37.51 -23.77 -26.78
C GLU A 187 -37.85 -25.25 -27.00
N ALA A 188 -39.10 -25.60 -26.73
CA ALA A 188 -39.65 -26.92 -26.97
C ALA A 188 -39.69 -27.21 -28.48
N GLN A 189 -38.78 -28.05 -28.95
CA GLN A 189 -38.84 -28.62 -30.30
C GLN A 189 -39.83 -29.79 -30.31
N GLY A 190 -41.07 -29.50 -30.68
CA GLY A 190 -42.01 -30.51 -31.14
C GLY A 190 -41.81 -30.76 -32.63
N ALA A 191 -41.34 -31.95 -33.01
CA ALA A 191 -41.68 -32.63 -34.26
C ALA A 191 -41.08 -34.04 -34.28
N GLN A 192 -41.92 -35.05 -33.99
CA GLN A 192 -41.60 -36.47 -34.22
C GLN A 192 -41.68 -36.81 -35.73
N PRO A 193 -40.80 -37.68 -36.26
CA PRO A 193 -40.90 -38.17 -37.63
C PRO A 193 -41.80 -39.41 -37.70
N GLY A 194 -42.81 -39.37 -38.57
CA GLY A 194 -43.59 -40.54 -38.99
C GLY A 194 -43.24 -40.91 -40.44
N ALA A 195 -42.62 -42.08 -40.63
CA ALA A 195 -42.52 -42.75 -41.92
C ALA A 195 -43.91 -43.34 -42.32
N PRO A 196 -44.17 -43.73 -43.59
CA PRO A 196 -43.50 -44.87 -44.22
C PRO A 196 -43.22 -44.80 -45.73
N ASN A 197 -42.31 -45.69 -46.13
CA ASN A 197 -42.05 -46.26 -47.46
C ASN A 197 -43.19 -46.21 -48.50
N ALA A 198 -42.86 -45.76 -49.71
CA ALA A 198 -43.53 -46.21 -50.94
C ALA A 198 -42.56 -46.18 -52.13
N ALA A 199 -42.50 -47.33 -52.81
CA ALA A 199 -41.71 -47.65 -53.98
C ALA A 199 -42.01 -46.77 -55.22
N ARG A 200 -41.04 -46.65 -56.13
CA ARG A 200 -41.16 -47.11 -57.54
C ARG A 200 -39.97 -46.65 -58.41
N ASN A 201 -39.44 -47.66 -59.13
CA ASN A 201 -38.66 -47.67 -60.38
C ASN A 201 -37.33 -46.92 -60.45
#